data_AF-A0A4V0BYS2-F1
#
_entry.id   AF-A0A4V0BYS2-F1
#
_cell.length_a   1.000
_cell.length_b   1.000
_cell.length_c   1.000
_cell.angle_alpha   90.00
_cell.angle_beta   90.00
_cell.angle_gamma   90.00
#
_symmetry.space_group_name_H-M   'P 1'
#
loop_
_entity.id
_entity.type
_entity.pdbx_description
1 polymer ?
#
loop_
_entity_poly.entity_id
_entity_poly.type
_entity_poly.pdbx_seq_one_letter_code
_entity_poly.pdbx_strand_id
1 'polypeptide(L)'
;MTLDFTNRNHVDLYNQLCREAKQDLESTKSQIREYFTSDRVDELELYKEKIHVARLRSEQMDSSLNNILSSVFTPTVATTLTLAITIPFELSEKDPNVINLTLYISGAIVILYMLRLVWIRRFSSKSEKEWTNMNRILYFLESYKP
;
A
#
# COMPACT_ATOMS: atom_id res chain seq x y z
N MET A 1 -12.93 -7.46 -14.93
CA MET A 1 -12.38 -7.41 -16.30
C MET A 1 -11.69 -8.75 -16.54
N THR A 2 -11.37 -9.16 -17.77
CA THR A 2 -10.76 -10.49 -18.00
C THR A 2 -9.23 -10.41 -17.92
N LEU A 3 -8.58 -11.41 -17.33
CA LEU A 3 -7.12 -11.56 -17.35
C LEU A 3 -6.66 -11.80 -18.80
N ASP A 4 -5.65 -11.05 -19.25
CA ASP A 4 -5.01 -11.27 -20.54
C ASP A 4 -3.74 -12.07 -20.33
N PHE A 5 -3.86 -13.39 -20.41
CA PHE A 5 -2.74 -14.33 -20.22
C PHE A 5 -1.74 -14.31 -21.39
N THR A 6 -2.09 -13.67 -22.52
CA THR A 6 -1.24 -13.62 -23.72
C THR A 6 -0.25 -12.45 -23.72
N ASN A 7 -0.37 -11.54 -22.75
CA ASN A 7 0.52 -10.39 -22.64
C ASN A 7 1.97 -10.84 -22.44
N ARG A 8 2.89 -10.21 -23.18
CA ARG A 8 4.32 -10.52 -23.15
C ARG A 8 5.04 -9.82 -21.99
N ASN A 9 4.48 -8.72 -21.49
CA ASN A 9 5.08 -7.96 -20.40
C ASN A 9 4.73 -8.57 -19.03
N HIS A 10 5.74 -9.09 -18.36
CA HIS A 10 5.62 -9.70 -17.03
C HIS A 10 5.11 -8.72 -15.96
N VAL A 11 5.47 -7.43 -16.07
CA VAL A 11 5.02 -6.38 -15.13
C VAL A 11 3.52 -6.14 -15.28
N ASP A 12 3.03 -6.06 -16.52
CA ASP A 12 1.61 -5.80 -16.78
C ASP A 12 0.75 -7.00 -16.38
N LEU A 13 1.21 -8.23 -16.65
CA LEU A 13 0.56 -9.46 -16.17
C LEU A 13 0.42 -9.47 -14.65
N TYR A 14 1.50 -9.17 -13.93
CA TYR A 14 1.49 -9.12 -12.47
C TYR A 14 0.56 -8.03 -11.94
N ASN A 15 0.63 -6.82 -12.50
CA ASN A 15 -0.22 -5.71 -12.09
C ASN A 15 -1.70 -6.00 -12.37
N GLN A 16 -2.01 -6.61 -13.50
CA GLN A 16 -3.37 -7.00 -13.85
C GLN A 16 -3.88 -8.10 -12.91
N LEU A 17 -3.10 -9.14 -12.66
CA LEU A 17 -3.44 -10.21 -11.71
C LEU A 17 -3.72 -9.65 -10.32
N CYS A 18 -2.84 -8.77 -9.83
CA CYS A 18 -3.01 -8.14 -8.53
C CYS A 18 -4.24 -7.23 -8.49
N ARG A 19 -4.51 -6.48 -9.56
CA ARG A 19 -5.68 -5.60 -9.65
C ARG A 19 -7.00 -6.38 -9.63
N GLU A 20 -7.12 -7.42 -10.44
CA GLU A 20 -8.34 -8.24 -10.48
C GLU A 20 -8.52 -8.99 -9.14
N ALA A 21 -7.44 -9.53 -8.55
CA ALA A 21 -7.52 -10.20 -7.25
C ALA A 21 -7.91 -9.27 -6.09
N LYS A 22 -7.53 -7.99 -6.15
CA LYS A 22 -8.00 -6.97 -5.19
C LYS A 22 -9.50 -6.72 -5.30
N GLN A 23 -10.05 -6.79 -6.51
CA GLN A 23 -11.49 -6.59 -6.77
C GLN A 23 -12.29 -7.84 -6.39
N ASP A 24 -11.94 -8.99 -6.97
CA ASP A 24 -12.62 -10.26 -6.75
C ASP A 24 -11.65 -11.44 -6.86
N LEU A 25 -11.29 -12.00 -5.71
CA LEU A 25 -10.38 -13.13 -5.60
C LEU A 25 -10.93 -14.39 -6.27
N GLU A 26 -12.21 -14.71 -6.08
CA GLU A 26 -12.78 -15.97 -6.56
C GLU A 26 -13.02 -15.93 -8.07
N SER A 27 -13.47 -14.79 -8.60
CA SER A 27 -13.53 -14.59 -10.06
C SER A 27 -12.15 -14.74 -10.70
N THR A 28 -11.11 -14.15 -10.09
CA THR A 28 -9.73 -14.26 -10.58
C THR A 28 -9.25 -15.72 -10.59
N LYS A 29 -9.56 -16.51 -9.55
CA LYS A 29 -9.25 -17.95 -9.53
C LYS A 29 -10.01 -18.73 -10.61
N SER A 30 -11.29 -18.41 -10.84
CA SER A 30 -12.09 -19.06 -11.89
C SER A 30 -11.47 -18.84 -13.26
N GLN A 31 -11.09 -17.60 -13.58
CA GLN A 31 -10.44 -17.26 -14.85
C GLN A 31 -9.13 -18.02 -15.07
N ILE A 32 -8.33 -18.20 -14.02
CA ILE A 32 -7.09 -19.02 -14.09
C ILE A 32 -7.43 -20.48 -14.39
N ARG A 33 -8.45 -21.05 -13.74
CA ARG A 33 -8.86 -22.45 -13.96
C ARG A 33 -9.45 -22.68 -15.35
N GLU A 34 -10.21 -21.71 -15.85
CA GLU A 34 -10.84 -21.78 -17.18
C GLU A 34 -9.82 -21.65 -18.31
N TYR A 35 -8.79 -20.82 -18.12
CA TYR A 35 -7.76 -20.61 -19.13
C TYR A 35 -6.69 -21.71 -19.13
N PHE A 36 -6.17 -22.09 -17.96
CA PHE A 36 -5.13 -23.10 -17.84
C PHE A 36 -5.75 -24.47 -17.59
N THR A 37 -6.16 -25.14 -18.66
CA THR A 37 -6.61 -26.54 -18.63
C THR A 37 -5.43 -27.51 -18.69
N SER A 38 -5.69 -28.82 -18.56
CA SER A 38 -4.66 -29.87 -18.58
C SER A 38 -3.83 -29.90 -19.87
N ASP A 39 -4.32 -29.27 -20.95
CA ASP A 39 -3.64 -29.15 -22.24
C ASP A 39 -2.66 -27.96 -22.31
N ARG A 40 -2.63 -27.10 -21.28
CA ARG A 40 -1.87 -25.84 -21.24
C ARG A 40 -0.92 -25.73 -20.05
N VAL A 41 -0.37 -26.87 -19.62
CA VAL A 41 0.55 -26.93 -18.47
C VAL A 41 1.81 -26.11 -18.72
N ASP A 42 2.38 -26.17 -19.92
CA ASP A 42 3.59 -25.41 -20.27
C ASP A 42 3.36 -23.89 -20.24
N GLU A 43 2.18 -23.44 -20.70
CA GLU A 43 1.78 -22.03 -20.61
C GLU A 43 1.61 -21.59 -19.16
N LEU A 44 1.09 -22.47 -18.30
CA LEU A 44 0.91 -22.21 -16.88
C LEU A 44 2.25 -22.06 -16.17
N GLU A 45 3.23 -22.93 -16.45
CA GLU A 45 4.57 -22.82 -15.87
C GLU A 45 5.26 -21.53 -16.28
N LEU A 46 5.21 -21.18 -17.57
CA LEU A 46 5.75 -19.91 -18.07
C LEU A 46 5.05 -18.69 -17.44
N TYR A 47 3.74 -18.77 -17.23
CA TYR A 47 2.98 -17.72 -16.56
C TYR A 47 3.41 -17.58 -15.09
N LYS A 48 3.58 -18.67 -14.35
CA LYS A 48 4.09 -18.67 -12.97
C LYS A 48 5.47 -18.02 -12.88
N GLU A 49 6.37 -18.36 -13.81
CA GLU A 49 7.72 -17.79 -13.85
C GLU A 49 7.67 -16.26 -14.05
N LYS A 50 6.91 -15.79 -15.04
CA LYS A 50 6.75 -14.34 -15.32
C LYS A 50 6.20 -13.58 -14.11
N ILE A 51 5.19 -14.14 -13.45
CA ILE A 51 4.58 -13.54 -12.25
C ILE A 51 5.59 -13.51 -11.09
N HIS A 52 6.40 -14.55 -10.92
CA HIS A 52 7.44 -14.61 -9.89
C HIS A 52 8.52 -13.53 -10.09
N VAL A 53 9.04 -13.39 -11.31
CA VAL A 53 10.04 -12.38 -11.64
C VAL A 53 9.50 -10.95 -11.44
N ALA A 54 8.27 -10.70 -11.88
CA ALA A 54 7.63 -9.40 -11.70
C ALA A 54 7.41 -9.04 -10.21
N ARG A 55 7.07 -10.04 -9.40
CA ARG A 55 6.92 -9.88 -7.94
C ARG A 55 8.22 -9.49 -7.25
N LEU A 56 9.34 -10.15 -7.57
CA LEU A 56 10.65 -9.81 -6.99
C LEU A 56 11.02 -8.36 -7.31
N ARG A 57 10.75 -7.91 -8.54
CA ARG A 57 10.97 -6.52 -8.94
C ARG A 57 10.09 -5.54 -8.14
N SER A 58 8.81 -5.85 -7.92
CA SER A 58 7.92 -4.97 -7.15
C SER A 58 8.33 -4.87 -5.68
N GLU A 59 8.72 -5.99 -5.05
CA GLU A 59 9.19 -6.00 -3.65
C GLU A 59 10.48 -5.15 -3.48
N GLN A 60 11.37 -5.17 -4.47
CA GLN A 60 12.55 -4.32 -4.49
C GLN A 60 12.21 -2.82 -4.65
N MET A 61 11.19 -2.48 -5.43
CA MET A 61 10.74 -1.08 -5.57
C MET A 61 10.06 -0.57 -4.30
N ASP A 62 9.16 -1.36 -3.69
CA ASP A 62 8.43 -0.99 -2.46
C ASP A 62 9.37 -0.76 -1.28
N SER A 63 10.38 -1.61 -1.10
CA SER A 63 11.40 -1.44 -0.07
C SER A 63 12.20 -0.14 -0.24
N SER A 64 12.52 0.25 -1.47
CA SER A 64 13.21 1.52 -1.74
C SER A 64 12.35 2.74 -1.40
N LEU A 65 11.05 2.70 -1.72
CA LEU A 65 10.12 3.80 -1.44
C LEU A 65 9.87 3.97 0.06
N ASN A 66 9.70 2.86 0.80
CA ASN A 66 9.55 2.90 2.24
C ASN A 66 10.78 3.49 2.95
N ASN A 67 11.99 3.17 2.46
CA ASN A 67 13.23 3.73 3.00
C ASN A 67 13.33 5.25 2.74
N ILE A 68 12.91 5.73 1.57
CA ILE A 68 12.92 7.16 1.23
C ILE A 68 11.87 7.91 2.07
N LEU A 69 10.65 7.39 2.15
CA LEU A 69 9.56 8.02 2.91
C LEU A 69 9.88 8.09 4.40
N SER A 70 10.41 7.02 4.99
CA SER A 70 10.80 7.00 6.40
C SER A 70 12.03 7.87 6.69
N SER A 71 12.98 7.97 5.76
CA SER A 71 14.18 8.79 5.94
C SER A 71 13.91 10.30 5.84
N VAL A 72 13.03 10.72 4.93
CA VAL A 72 12.87 12.15 4.60
C VAL A 72 11.69 12.81 5.30
N PHE A 73 10.54 12.12 5.40
CA PHE A 73 9.32 12.74 5.91
C PHE A 73 9.20 12.68 7.44
N THR A 74 9.62 11.58 8.06
CA THR A 74 9.50 11.38 9.51
C THR A 74 10.27 12.42 10.34
N PRO A 75 11.54 12.76 10.02
CA PRO A 75 12.30 13.76 10.78
C PRO A 75 11.75 15.18 10.58
N THR A 76 11.29 15.50 9.37
CA THR A 76 10.81 16.84 9.00
C THR A 76 9.48 17.18 9.69
N VAL A 77 8.60 16.20 9.86
CA VAL A 77 7.35 16.38 10.61
C VAL A 77 7.63 16.45 12.12
N ALA A 78 8.55 15.65 12.65
CA ALA A 78 8.89 15.68 14.08
C ALA A 78 9.52 17.02 14.50
N THR A 79 10.38 17.60 13.66
CA THR A 79 11.05 18.89 13.90
C THR A 79 10.10 20.08 13.80
N THR A 80 9.17 20.10 12.84
CA THR A 80 8.16 21.16 12.75
C THR A 80 7.17 21.13 13.91
N LEU A 81 6.77 19.93 14.39
CA LEU A 81 5.93 19.77 15.58
C LEU A 81 6.61 20.25 16.86
N THR A 82 7.90 19.94 17.05
CA THR A 82 8.65 20.42 18.21
C THR A 82 8.78 21.94 18.21
N LEU A 83 9.15 22.55 17.07
CA LEU A 83 9.28 24.00 16.94
C LEU A 83 7.94 24.73 17.15
N ALA A 84 6.83 24.20 16.62
CA ALA A 84 5.52 24.81 16.80
C ALA A 84 5.03 24.80 18.25
N ILE A 85 5.54 23.90 19.09
CA ILE A 85 5.17 23.78 20.51
C ILE A 85 6.12 24.60 21.39
N THR A 86 7.43 24.63 21.10
CA THR A 86 8.43 25.29 21.96
C THR A 86 8.47 26.81 21.80
N ILE A 87 8.36 27.32 20.57
CA ILE A 87 8.41 28.76 20.27
C ILE A 87 7.34 29.58 21.04
N PRO A 88 6.06 29.16 21.09
CA PRO A 88 5.06 29.90 21.85
C PRO A 88 5.20 29.77 23.38
N PHE A 89 5.83 28.71 23.89
CA PHE A 89 6.07 28.53 25.33
C PHE A 89 7.09 29.55 25.87
N GLU A 90 8.15 29.86 25.10
CA GLU A 90 9.12 30.91 25.44
C GLU A 90 8.53 32.33 25.29
N LEU A 91 7.59 32.55 24.37
CA LEU A 91 6.94 33.86 24.15
C LEU A 91 5.79 34.15 25.13
N SER A 92 5.29 33.13 25.84
CA SER A 92 4.17 33.23 26.78
C SER A 92 4.49 34.01 28.07
N GLU A 93 5.76 34.27 28.38
CA GLU A 93 6.14 35.08 29.54
C GLU A 93 5.79 36.58 29.39
N LYS A 94 5.47 37.04 28.18
CA LYS A 94 5.29 38.47 27.87
C LYS A 94 3.86 38.94 27.61
N ASP A 95 2.94 38.08 27.17
CA ASP A 95 1.58 38.53 26.80
C ASP A 95 0.52 37.41 26.91
N PRO A 96 -0.58 37.61 27.67
CA PRO A 96 -1.61 36.59 27.86
C PRO A 96 -2.44 36.29 26.61
N ASN A 97 -2.45 37.18 25.61
CA ASN A 97 -3.18 36.96 24.35
C ASN A 97 -2.48 35.93 23.43
N VAL A 98 -1.18 35.71 23.62
CA VAL A 98 -0.37 34.69 22.93
C VAL A 98 -0.77 33.28 23.38
N ILE A 99 -1.21 33.13 24.63
CA ILE A 99 -1.65 31.86 25.22
C ILE A 99 -2.92 31.35 24.52
N ASN A 100 -3.90 32.22 24.27
CA ASN A 100 -5.13 31.85 23.57
C ASN A 100 -4.85 31.40 22.13
N LEU A 101 -4.02 32.14 21.37
CA LEU A 101 -3.64 31.76 20.01
C LEU A 101 -2.94 30.39 19.97
N THR A 102 -2.03 30.15 20.93
CA THR A 102 -1.30 28.88 21.05
C THR A 102 -2.22 27.70 21.37
N LEU A 103 -3.20 27.90 22.25
CA LEU A 103 -4.23 26.90 22.55
C LEU A 103 -5.12 26.58 21.34
N TYR A 104 -5.49 27.57 20.53
CA TYR A 104 -6.23 27.34 19.29
C TYR A 104 -5.40 26.57 18.26
N ILE A 105 -4.11 26.91 18.11
CA ILE A 105 -3.20 26.20 17.20
C ILE A 105 -2.97 24.76 17.69
N SER A 106 -2.74 24.54 18.98
CA SER A 106 -2.54 23.19 19.52
C SER A 106 -3.80 22.33 19.39
N GLY A 107 -4.98 22.91 19.65
CA GLY A 107 -6.27 22.24 19.45
C GLY A 107 -6.50 21.83 17.98
N ALA A 108 -6.19 22.72 17.03
CA ALA A 108 -6.28 22.41 15.60
C ALA A 108 -5.33 21.28 15.18
N ILE A 109 -4.11 21.25 15.73
CA ILE A 109 -3.13 20.18 15.46
C ILE A 109 -3.64 18.83 15.97
N VAL A 110 -4.23 18.77 17.17
CA VAL A 110 -4.78 17.53 17.72
C VAL A 110 -5.93 17.00 16.87
N ILE A 111 -6.83 17.88 16.39
CA ILE A 111 -7.94 17.49 15.50
C ILE A 111 -7.41 16.95 14.16
N LEU A 112 -6.42 17.62 13.56
CA LEU A 112 -5.76 17.14 12.34
C LEU A 112 -5.08 15.79 12.55
N TYR A 113 -4.44 15.58 13.71
CA TYR A 113 -3.80 14.31 14.05
C TYR A 113 -4.82 13.18 14.23
N MET A 114 -5.94 13.44 14.88
CA MET A 114 -7.04 12.46 15.03
C MET A 114 -7.66 12.08 13.68
N LEU A 115 -7.91 13.07 12.81
CA LEU A 115 -8.39 12.82 11.44
C LEU A 115 -7.39 11.97 10.65
N ARG A 116 -6.09 12.24 10.79
CA ARG A 116 -5.02 11.45 10.17
C ARG A 116 -5.02 10.01 10.69
N LEU A 117 -5.17 9.78 11.99
CA LEU A 117 -5.24 8.43 12.57
C LEU A 117 -6.43 7.63 12.05
N VAL A 118 -7.61 8.25 11.97
CA VAL A 118 -8.80 7.61 11.40
C VAL A 118 -8.60 7.27 9.93
N TRP A 119 -7.99 8.19 9.16
CA TRP A 119 -7.61 7.94 7.77
C TRP A 119 -6.64 6.76 7.67
N ILE A 120 -5.53 6.77 8.40
CA ILE A 120 -4.54 5.69 8.41
C ILE A 120 -5.20 4.35 8.74
N ARG A 121 -6.10 4.30 9.74
CA ARG A 121 -6.77 3.06 10.15
C ARG A 121 -7.72 2.52 9.08
N ARG A 122 -8.46 3.39 8.40
CA ARG A 122 -9.36 3.01 7.30
C ARG A 122 -8.58 2.56 6.07
N PHE A 123 -7.47 3.22 5.77
CA PHE A 123 -6.54 2.78 4.73
C PHE A 123 -5.88 1.46 5.10
N SER A 124 -5.52 1.24 6.38
CA SER A 124 -4.88 0.00 6.82
C SER A 124 -5.82 -1.19 6.66
N SER A 125 -7.11 -1.09 7.03
CA SER A 125 -8.02 -2.24 6.91
C SER A 125 -8.32 -2.59 5.45
N LYS A 126 -8.45 -1.57 4.58
CA LYS A 126 -8.64 -1.78 3.14
C LYS A 126 -7.37 -2.32 2.49
N SER A 127 -6.21 -1.76 2.82
CA SER A 127 -4.92 -2.20 2.31
C SER A 127 -4.56 -3.60 2.79
N GLU A 128 -4.90 -3.96 4.03
CA GLU A 128 -4.66 -5.29 4.60
C GLU A 128 -5.51 -6.36 3.90
N LYS A 129 -6.79 -6.06 3.62
CA LYS A 129 -7.64 -6.95 2.82
C LYS A 129 -7.10 -7.11 1.40
N GLU A 130 -6.71 -6.01 0.75
CA GLU A 130 -6.12 -6.04 -0.59
C GLU A 130 -4.80 -6.83 -0.64
N TRP A 131 -3.92 -6.62 0.35
CA TRP A 131 -2.66 -7.34 0.49
C TRP A 131 -2.88 -8.84 0.73
N THR A 132 -3.84 -9.18 1.60
CA THR A 132 -4.22 -10.57 1.87
C THR A 132 -4.75 -11.26 0.62
N ASN A 133 -5.59 -10.58 -0.16
CA ASN A 133 -6.13 -11.11 -1.41
C ASN A 133 -5.03 -11.33 -2.46
N MET A 134 -4.09 -10.38 -2.59
CA MET A 134 -2.92 -10.54 -3.47
C MET A 134 -2.08 -11.76 -3.09
N ASN A 135 -1.80 -11.97 -1.81
CA ASN A 135 -1.02 -13.13 -1.38
C ASN A 135 -1.79 -14.44 -1.58
N ARG A 136 -3.10 -14.43 -1.35
CA ARG A 136 -3.95 -15.61 -1.59
C ARG A 136 -4.00 -16.00 -3.06
N ILE A 137 -4.05 -15.05 -3.99
CA ILE A 137 -4.05 -15.40 -5.43
C ILE A 137 -2.68 -15.92 -5.87
N LEU A 138 -1.59 -15.36 -5.35
CA LEU A 138 -0.23 -15.83 -5.65
C LEU A 138 0.00 -17.24 -5.13
N TYR A 139 -0.41 -17.51 -3.88
CA TYR A 139 -0.34 -18.85 -3.30
C TYR A 139 -1.21 -19.85 -4.08
N PHE A 140 -2.43 -19.46 -4.45
CA PHE A 140 -3.28 -20.28 -5.31
C PHE A 140 -2.59 -20.58 -6.64
N LEU A 141 -2.02 -19.58 -7.30
CA LEU A 141 -1.34 -19.77 -8.58
C LEU A 141 -0.14 -20.70 -8.46
N GLU A 142 0.67 -20.56 -7.41
CA GLU A 142 1.83 -21.42 -7.16
C GLU A 142 1.42 -22.89 -6.97
N SER A 143 0.39 -23.12 -6.16
CA SER A 143 -0.16 -24.45 -5.85
C SER A 143 -1.06 -25.05 -6.94
N TYR A 144 -1.54 -24.24 -7.88
CA TYR A 144 -2.50 -24.69 -8.89
C TYR A 144 -1.86 -25.68 -9.88
N LYS A 145 -2.54 -26.80 -10.08
CA LYS A 145 -2.26 -27.81 -11.10
C LYS A 145 -3.59 -28.19 -11.76
N PRO A 146 -3.70 -28.10 -13.09
CA PRO A 146 -4.91 -28.45 -13.82
C PRO A 146 -5.09 -29.96 -14.05
#